data_AF-A0A1X0R9P4-F1
#
_entry.id   AF-A0A1X0R9P4-F1
#
_cell.length_a   1.000
_cell.length_b   1.000
_cell.length_c   1.000
_cell.angle_alpha   90.00
_cell.angle_beta   90.00
_cell.angle_gamma   90.00
#
_symmetry.space_group_name_H-M   'P 1'
#
loop_
_entity.id
_entity.type
_entity.pdbx_description
1 polymer ?
#
loop_
_entity_poly.entity_id
_entity_poly.type
_entity_poly.pdbx_seq_one_letter_code
_entity_poly.pdbx_strand_id
1 'polypeptide(L)' 'MQDACINTNVFFAYAIRPASSMKAVQKSASIQQVKLLVHWSLNSNTFEEYYHLPQDQHQHG' A
#
# COMPACT_ATOMS: atom_id res chain seq x y z
N MET A 1 -1.56 7.10 -14.71
CA MET A 1 -0.33 7.57 -14.01
C MET A 1 0.10 8.93 -14.55
N GLN A 2 0.15 9.12 -15.87
CA GLN A 2 0.41 10.44 -16.48
C GLN A 2 -0.70 11.46 -16.16
N ASP A 3 -1.98 11.09 -16.19
CA ASP A 3 -3.08 11.98 -15.76
C ASP A 3 -3.06 12.32 -14.26
N ALA A 4 -2.40 11.51 -13.44
CA ALA A 4 -2.23 11.74 -12.01
C ALA A 4 -0.93 12.50 -11.68
N CYS A 5 -0.21 12.99 -12.70
CA CYS A 5 1.10 13.64 -12.57
C CYS A 5 2.14 12.78 -11.79
N ILE A 6 2.03 11.46 -11.85
CA ILE A 6 3.00 10.56 -11.21
C ILE A 6 4.17 10.37 -12.16
N ASN A 7 5.37 10.77 -11.73
CA ASN A 7 6.58 10.55 -12.49
C ASN A 7 6.94 9.06 -12.48
N THR A 8 6.58 8.36 -13.55
CA THR A 8 6.82 6.92 -13.68
C THR A 8 8.29 6.55 -13.92
N ASN A 9 9.17 7.53 -14.20
CA ASN A 9 10.62 7.30 -14.24
C ASN A 9 11.24 7.26 -12.84
N VAL A 10 10.53 7.82 -11.84
CA VAL A 10 10.97 7.86 -10.44
C VAL A 10 10.21 6.81 -9.61
N PHE A 11 8.90 6.71 -9.83
CA PHE A 11 8.03 5.78 -9.12
C PHE A 11 7.56 4.68 -10.05
N PHE A 12 8.21 3.53 -9.92
CA PHE A 12 7.81 2.33 -10.64
C PHE A 12 6.45 1.81 -10.17
N ALA A 13 5.78 1.04 -11.03
CA ALA A 13 4.50 0.41 -10.73
C ALA A 13 4.51 -0.42 -9.43
N TYR A 14 5.66 -1.05 -9.10
CA TYR A 14 5.82 -1.81 -7.87
C TYR A 14 5.78 -0.94 -6.59
N ALA A 15 6.12 0.35 -6.68
CA ALA A 15 6.08 1.29 -5.55
C ALA A 15 4.71 1.96 -5.41
N ILE A 16 4.01 2.18 -6.53
CA ILE A 16 2.67 2.81 -6.53
C ILE A 16 1.61 1.89 -5.94
N ARG A 17 1.71 0.58 -6.23
CA ARG A 17 0.78 -0.44 -5.71
C ARG A 17 0.70 -0.45 -4.17
N PRO A 18 1.81 -0.61 -3.41
CA PRO A 18 1.75 -0.60 -1.95
C PRO A 18 1.32 0.75 -1.37
N ALA A 19 1.77 1.87 -1.96
CA ALA A 19 1.33 3.20 -1.54
C ALA A 19 -0.19 3.40 -1.67
N SER A 20 -0.77 2.91 -2.77
CA SER A 20 -2.23 2.97 -3.00
C SER A 20 -2.99 2.06 -2.03
N SER A 21 -2.48 0.84 -1.81
CA SER A 21 -3.04 -0.11 -0.84
C SER A 21 -3.05 0.46 0.58
N MET A 22 -1.95 1.08 1.02
CA MET A 22 -1.87 1.75 2.32
C MET A 22 -2.87 2.91 2.41
N LYS A 23 -3.00 3.72 1.34
CA LYS A 23 -3.97 4.82 1.31
C LYS A 23 -5.42 4.34 1.38
N ALA A 24 -5.73 3.19 0.78
CA ALA A 24 -7.05 2.56 0.88
C ALA A 24 -7.36 2.14 2.33
N VAL A 25 -6.40 1.52 3.02
CA VAL A 25 -6.56 1.16 4.45
C VAL A 25 -6.75 2.40 5.32
N GLN A 26 -5.98 3.47 5.08
CA GLN A 26 -6.17 4.76 5.78
C GLN A 26 -7.58 5.36 5.55
N LYS A 27 -8.21 5.07 4.41
CA LYS A 27 -9.60 5.45 4.10
C LYS A 27 -10.63 4.42 4.60
N SER A 28 -10.25 3.57 5.55
CA SER A 28 -11.09 2.54 6.17
C SER A 28 -11.47 1.36 5.27
N ALA A 29 -10.75 1.13 4.17
CA ALA A 29 -10.88 -0.12 3.42
C ALA A 29 -10.30 -1.29 4.23
N SER A 30 -10.94 -2.46 4.18
CA SER A 30 -10.41 -3.63 4.87
C SER A 30 -9.17 -4.17 4.16
N ILE A 31 -8.24 -4.74 4.93
CA ILE A 31 -7.03 -5.36 4.38
C ILE A 31 -7.39 -6.50 3.41
N GLN A 32 -8.47 -7.23 3.68
CA GLN A 32 -8.96 -8.29 2.78
C GLN A 32 -9.42 -7.71 1.43
N GLN A 33 -10.15 -6.59 1.43
CA GLN A 33 -10.56 -5.91 0.19
C GLN A 33 -9.34 -5.44 -0.61
N VAL A 34 -8.34 -4.89 0.08
CA VAL A 34 -7.08 -4.49 -0.54
C VAL A 34 -6.37 -5.69 -1.17
N LYS A 35 -6.22 -6.80 -0.44
CA LYS A 35 -5.60 -8.03 -0.96
C LYS A 35 -6.33 -8.57 -2.19
N LEU A 36 -7.66 -8.57 -2.20
CA LEU A 36 -8.46 -8.97 -3.37
C LEU A 36 -8.18 -8.06 -4.58
N LEU A 37 -8.12 -6.74 -4.38
CA LEU A 37 -7.95 -5.76 -5.45
C LEU A 37 -6.57 -5.83 -6.12
N VAL A 38 -5.52 -6.20 -5.37
CA VAL A 38 -4.17 -6.37 -5.91
C VAL A 38 -3.78 -7.84 -6.17
N HIS A 39 -4.76 -8.76 -6.14
CA HIS A 39 -4.56 -10.20 -6.34
C HIS A 39 -3.51 -10.82 -5.42
N TRP A 40 -3.44 -10.36 -4.17
CA TRP A 40 -2.63 -10.99 -3.14
C TRP A 40 -3.37 -12.15 -2.49
N SER A 41 -2.60 -13.13 -2.02
CA SER A 41 -3.15 -14.21 -1.21
C SER A 41 -3.72 -13.64 0.08
N LEU A 42 -4.97 -13.99 0.39
CA LEU A 42 -5.62 -13.62 1.65
C LEU A 42 -4.87 -14.17 2.87
N ASN A 43 -4.17 -15.30 2.69
CA ASN A 43 -3.42 -15.99 3.73
C ASN A 43 -1.98 -15.47 3.87
N SER A 44 -1.52 -14.63 2.94
CA SER A 44 -0.20 -14.03 3.01
C SER A 44 -0.23 -12.80 3.90
N ASN A 45 0.77 -12.64 4.77
CA ASN A 45 0.97 -11.48 5.61
C ASN A 45 1.86 -10.39 4.94
N THR A 46 2.18 -10.52 3.66
CA THR A 46 3.13 -9.64 2.96
C THR A 46 2.69 -8.17 3.00
N PHE A 47 1.39 -7.90 2.98
CA PHE A 47 0.91 -6.52 3.11
C PHE A 47 1.16 -5.97 4.51
N GLU A 48 0.81 -6.76 5.53
CA GLU A 48 0.96 -6.41 6.93
C GLU A 48 2.43 -6.24 7.33
N GLU A 49 3.34 -7.08 6.81
CA GLU A 49 4.76 -7.04 7.16
C GLU A 49 5.55 -5.95 6.43
N TYR A 50 5.31 -5.74 5.13
CA TYR A 50 6.16 -4.89 4.30
C TYR A 50 5.56 -3.54 3.95
N TYR A 51 4.23 -3.40 3.97
CA TYR A 51 3.55 -2.25 3.38
C TYR A 51 2.59 -1.55 4.34
N HIS A 52 2.15 -2.22 5.40
CA HIS A 52 1.38 -1.65 6.48
C HIS A 52 2.33 -1.06 7.53
N LEU A 53 2.92 0.10 7.20
CA LEU A 53 3.68 0.85 8.18
C LEU A 53 2.71 1.52 9.17
N PRO A 54 2.85 1.32 10.48
CA PRO A 54 2.09 2.09 11.46
C PRO A 54 2.38 3.58 11.22
N GLN A 55 1.32 4.39 11.26
CA GLN A 55 1.40 5.84 11.04
C GLN A 55 2.30 6.55 12.07
N ASP A 56 2.64 5.83 13.15
CA ASP A 56 3.48 6.26 14.26
C ASP A 56 4.81 5.49 14.27
N GLN A 57 5.72 5.83 13.35
CA GLN A 57 7.12 5.40 13.41
C GLN A 57 8.01 6.39 14.16
N HIS A 58 7.42 7.42 14.78
CA HIS A 58 8.14 8.46 15.53
C HIS A 58 8.13 8.26 17.05
N GLN A 59 7.74 7.07 17.53
CA GLN A 59 7.86 6.66 18.93
C GLN A 59 9.09 5.79 19.22
N HIS A 60 10.23 6.07 18.57
CA HIS A 60 11.52 5.65 19.10
C HIS A 60 12.03 6.77 20.03
N GLY A 61 11.74 6.62 21.32
CA GLY A 61 12.50 7.24 22.40
C GLY A 61 13.74 6.42 22.73
#